data_AF-A0A518GZK7-F1
#
_entry.id   AF-A0A518GZK7-F1
#
_cell.length_a   1.000
_cell.length_b   1.000
_cell.length_c   1.000
_cell.angle_alpha   90.00
_cell.angle_beta   90.00
_cell.angle_gamma   90.00
#
_symmetry.space_group_name_H-M   'P 1'
#
loop_
_entity.id
_entity.type
_entity.pdbx_description
1 polymer ?
#
loop_
_entity_poly.entity_id
_entity_poly.type
_entity_poly.pdbx_seq_one_letter_code
_entity_poly.pdbx_strand_id
1 'polypeptide(L)'
;MLLFRLALHFGEPDPDALAERISSPLLSEWLAFFRLHPLPDPWLQTGITCDTLVRVLGTGKAARRITPDSFIPRPRRRAPQAPGAMRAALAAFARLQSPDPR
;
A
#
# COMPACT_ATOMS: atom_id res chain seq x y z
N MET A 1 -4.64 -8.81 5.28
CA MET A 1 -5.24 -7.51 4.93
C MET A 1 -6.31 -7.05 5.93
N LEU A 2 -7.32 -7.87 6.27
CA LEU A 2 -8.32 -7.52 7.30
C LEU A 2 -7.68 -7.10 8.64
N LEU A 3 -6.82 -7.96 9.20
CA LEU A 3 -6.21 -7.75 10.51
C LEU A 3 -5.43 -6.43 10.59
N PHE A 4 -4.65 -6.11 9.56
CA PHE A 4 -3.94 -4.83 9.44
C PHE A 4 -4.90 -3.63 9.39
N ARG A 5 -6.01 -3.73 8.64
CA ARG A 5 -7.01 -2.65 8.58
C ARG A 5 -7.71 -2.48 9.93
N LEU A 6 -7.98 -3.58 10.63
CA LEU A 6 -8.58 -3.58 11.96
C LEU A 6 -7.63 -2.96 12.99
N ALA A 7 -6.36 -3.35 12.98
CA ALA A 7 -5.31 -2.81 13.84
C ALA A 7 -5.16 -1.30 13.64
N LEU A 8 -5.07 -0.84 12.39
CA LEU A 8 -5.06 0.59 12.07
C LEU A 8 -6.31 1.33 12.56
N HIS A 9 -7.49 0.71 12.47
CA HIS A 9 -8.73 1.30 12.95
C HIS A 9 -8.74 1.49 14.47
N PHE A 10 -8.14 0.55 15.22
CA PHE A 10 -7.96 0.65 16.67
C PHE A 10 -6.72 1.45 17.09
N GLY A 11 -5.94 1.99 16.14
CA GLY A 11 -4.71 2.73 16.43
C GLY A 11 -3.55 1.85 16.90
N GLU A 12 -3.63 0.54 16.67
CA GLU A 12 -2.63 -0.44 17.09
C GLU A 12 -1.74 -0.78 15.87
N PRO A 13 -0.43 -0.50 15.91
CA PRO A 13 0.45 -0.73 14.75
C PRO A 13 0.86 -2.19 14.60
N ASP A 14 0.66 -3.01 15.65
CA ASP A 14 1.03 -4.42 15.69
C ASP A 14 -0.21 -5.31 15.47
N PRO A 15 -0.39 -5.87 14.26
CA PRO A 15 -1.51 -6.74 13.96
C PRO A 15 -1.40 -8.10 14.65
N ASP A 16 -0.20 -8.56 15.02
CA ASP A 16 0.00 -9.87 15.63
C ASP A 16 -0.44 -9.84 17.10
N ALA A 17 -0.09 -8.77 17.82
CA ALA A 17 -0.60 -8.51 19.18
C ALA A 17 -2.13 -8.44 19.24
N LEU A 18 -2.75 -7.84 18.20
CA LEU A 18 -4.20 -7.82 18.07
C LEU A 18 -4.79 -9.21 17.80
N ALA A 19 -4.10 -10.04 17.02
CA ALA A 19 -4.50 -11.42 16.74
C ALA A 19 -4.55 -12.26 18.01
N GLU A 20 -3.58 -12.08 18.91
CA GLU A 20 -3.50 -12.81 20.18
C GLU A 20 -4.61 -12.44 21.17
N ARG A 21 -5.09 -11.19 21.11
CA ARG A 21 -6.16 -10.67 21.99
C ARG A 21 -7.56 -10.99 21.50
N ILE A 22 -7.76 -11.13 20.18
CA ILE A 22 -9.07 -11.38 19.59
C ILE A 22 -9.35 -12.89 19.55
N SER A 23 -10.53 -13.29 20.03
CA SER A 23 -10.97 -14.67 19.93
C SER A 23 -11.25 -15.06 18.47
N SER A 24 -10.97 -16.32 18.10
CA SER A 24 -11.23 -16.84 16.75
C SER A 24 -12.67 -16.63 16.24
N PRO A 25 -13.73 -16.79 17.08
CA PRO A 25 -15.09 -16.48 16.67
C PRO A 25 -15.28 -14.99 16.32
N LEU A 26 -14.78 -14.09 17.17
CA LEU A 26 -14.87 -12.65 16.94
C LEU A 26 -14.12 -12.23 15.68
N LEU A 27 -12.94 -12.81 15.42
CA LEU A 27 -12.22 -12.58 14.16
C LEU A 27 -13.04 -13.02 12.94
N SER A 28 -13.76 -14.13 13.06
CA SER A 28 -14.61 -14.66 11.99
C SER A 28 -15.82 -13.76 11.73
N GLU A 29 -16.41 -13.20 12.78
CA GLU A 29 -17.47 -12.20 12.69
C GLU A 29 -16.97 -10.92 12.02
N TRP A 30 -15.80 -10.42 12.40
CA TRP A 30 -15.18 -9.27 11.74
C TRP A 30 -14.87 -9.53 10.26
N LEU A 31 -14.46 -10.74 9.91
CA LEU A 31 -14.25 -11.15 8.52
C LEU A 31 -15.56 -11.14 7.74
N ALA A 32 -16.64 -11.66 8.33
CA ALA A 32 -17.98 -11.65 7.73
C ALA A 32 -18.48 -10.21 7.56
N PHE A 33 -18.37 -9.39 8.61
CA PHE A 33 -18.74 -7.98 8.58
C PHE A 33 -17.97 -7.22 7.50
N PHE A 34 -16.65 -7.41 7.39
CA PHE A 34 -15.84 -6.77 6.36
C PHE A 34 -16.21 -7.19 4.93
N ARG A 35 -16.74 -8.39 4.72
CA ARG A 35 -17.25 -8.80 3.41
C ARG A 35 -18.57 -8.14 3.05
N LEU A 36 -19.44 -7.90 4.04
CA LEU A 36 -20.74 -7.25 3.85
C LEU A 36 -20.60 -5.72 3.79
N HIS A 37 -19.73 -5.17 4.62
CA HIS A 37 -19.45 -3.76 4.80
C HIS A 37 -17.94 -3.55 4.73
N PRO A 38 -17.34 -3.66 3.53
CA PRO A 38 -15.92 -3.38 3.37
C PRO A 38 -15.68 -1.94 3.81
N LEU A 39 -14.65 -1.74 4.66
CA LEU A 39 -14.17 -0.39 4.95
C LEU A 39 -13.91 0.29 3.61
N PRO A 40 -14.48 1.49 3.38
CA PRO A 40 -14.33 2.18 2.11
C PRO A 40 -12.83 2.32 1.84
N ASP A 41 -12.37 1.72 0.74
CA ASP A 41 -11.02 1.95 0.24
C ASP A 41 -11.09 3.30 -0.50
N PRO A 42 -10.60 4.40 0.11
CA PRO A 42 -10.83 5.73 -0.44
C PRO A 42 -10.22 5.88 -1.83
N TRP A 43 -9.14 5.12 -2.08
CA TRP A 43 -8.46 5.11 -3.37
C TRP A 43 -9.23 4.35 -4.43
N LEU A 44 -9.90 3.26 -4.06
CA LEU A 44 -10.76 2.53 -4.99
C LEU A 44 -12.00 3.35 -5.38
N GLN A 45 -12.65 3.98 -4.41
CA GLN A 45 -13.81 4.86 -4.69
C GLN A 45 -13.41 6.04 -5.58
N THR A 46 -12.26 6.66 -5.30
CA THR A 46 -11.70 7.72 -6.14
C THR A 46 -11.38 7.18 -7.53
N GLY A 47 -10.76 6.00 -7.63
CA GLY A 47 -10.42 5.37 -8.90
C GLY A 47 -11.63 5.03 -9.77
N ILE A 48 -12.72 4.54 -9.18
CA ILE A 48 -13.99 4.30 -9.88
C ILE A 48 -14.58 5.61 -10.39
N THR A 49 -14.56 6.66 -9.56
CA THR A 49 -15.08 7.98 -9.94
C THR A 49 -14.28 8.58 -11.10
N CYS A 50 -12.95 8.52 -11.02
CA CYS A 50 -12.06 9.00 -12.08
C CYS A 50 -12.17 8.16 -13.35
N ASP A 51 -12.26 6.83 -13.26
CA ASP A 51 -12.51 5.94 -14.42
C ASP A 51 -13.82 6.31 -15.12
N THR A 52 -14.88 6.56 -14.35
CA THR A 52 -16.18 7.00 -14.89
C THR A 52 -16.05 8.33 -15.65
N LEU A 53 -15.38 9.32 -15.06
CA LEU A 53 -15.12 10.60 -15.74
C LEU A 53 -14.29 10.43 -17.01
N VAL A 54 -13.27 9.57 -17.00
CA VAL A 54 -12.44 9.28 -18.19
C VAL A 54 -13.26 8.58 -19.27
N ARG A 55 -14.20 7.69 -18.93
CA ARG A 55 -15.07 7.02 -19.91
C ARG A 55 -16.06 7.98 -20.56
N VAL A 56 -16.56 8.96 -19.81
CA VAL A 56 -17.54 9.93 -20.28
C VAL A 56 -16.89 11.05 -21.08
N LEU A 57 -15.77 11.59 -20.59
CA LEU A 57 -15.14 12.80 -21.13
C LEU A 57 -13.89 12.52 -21.98
N GLY A 58 -13.25 11.37 -21.79
CA GLY A 58 -11.99 11.03 -22.45
C GLY A 58 -12.20 10.58 -23.89
N THR A 59 -11.35 11.05 -24.78
CA THR A 59 -11.30 10.60 -26.18
C THR A 59 -10.00 9.85 -26.47
N GLY A 60 -10.08 8.87 -27.38
CA GLY A 60 -8.92 8.13 -27.85
C GLY A 60 -8.55 6.84 -27.10
N LYS A 61 -7.48 6.19 -27.56
CA LYS A 61 -7.07 4.85 -27.11
C LYS A 61 -6.49 4.84 -25.68
N ALA A 62 -5.91 5.95 -25.23
CA ALA A 62 -5.34 6.06 -23.89
C ALA A 62 -6.42 6.01 -22.79
N ALA A 63 -7.53 6.74 -22.99
CA ALA A 63 -8.68 6.71 -22.08
C ALA A 63 -9.27 5.29 -21.90
N ARG A 64 -9.27 4.47 -22.96
CA ARG A 64 -9.77 3.08 -22.91
C ARG A 64 -8.89 2.11 -22.12
N ARG A 65 -7.63 2.47 -21.84
CA ARG A 65 -6.68 1.65 -21.08
C ARG A 65 -6.65 2.00 -19.60
N ILE A 66 -7.27 3.11 -19.22
CA ILE A 66 -7.38 3.51 -17.82
C ILE A 66 -8.35 2.55 -17.13
N THR A 67 -7.95 2.11 -15.94
CA THR A 67 -8.76 1.29 -15.03
C THR A 67 -8.83 2.00 -13.68
N PRO A 68 -9.79 1.66 -12.80
CA PRO A 68 -9.84 2.24 -11.45
C PRO A 68 -8.50 2.15 -10.71
N ASP A 69 -7.79 1.03 -10.85
CA ASP A 69 -6.47 0.81 -10.23
C ASP A 69 -5.36 1.73 -10.76
N SER A 70 -5.60 2.44 -11.86
CA SER A 70 -4.64 3.42 -12.43
C SER A 70 -4.56 4.69 -11.58
N PHE A 71 -5.53 4.93 -10.71
CA PHE A 71 -5.59 6.09 -9.81
C PHE A 71 -5.13 5.77 -8.38
N ILE A 72 -4.85 4.51 -8.07
CA ILE A 72 -4.32 4.10 -6.77
C ILE A 72 -2.83 4.44 -6.74
N PRO A 73 -2.32 5.17 -5.73
CA PRO A 73 -0.90 5.44 -5.58
C PRO A 73 -0.11 4.13 -5.53
N ARG A 74 0.74 3.90 -6.54
CA ARG A 74 1.64 2.75 -6.57
C ARG A 74 3.05 3.17 -6.16
N PRO A 75 3.78 2.35 -5.39
CA PRO A 75 5.20 2.59 -5.18
C PRO A 75 5.87 2.66 -6.55
N ARG A 76 6.47 3.81 -6.85
CA ARG A 76 7.16 4.04 -8.11
C ARG A 76 8.23 2.96 -8.25
N ARG A 77 8.16 2.15 -9.32
CA ARG A 77 9.23 1.20 -9.64
C ARG A 77 10.53 2.00 -9.68
N ARG A 78 11.42 1.76 -8.71
CA ARG A 78 12.75 2.35 -8.73
C ARG A 78 13.42 1.87 -10.01
N ALA A 79 14.10 2.78 -10.70
CA ALA A 79 14.89 2.42 -11.87
C ALA A 79 15.84 1.26 -11.49
N PRO A 80 16.04 0.27 -12.37
CA PRO A 80 16.99 -0.80 -12.10
C PRO A 80 18.35 -0.19 -11.75
N GLN A 81 18.92 -0.59 -10.60
CA GLN A 81 20.23 -0.12 -10.16
C GLN A 81 21.27 -0.48 -11.22
N ALA A 82 22.06 0.51 -11.66
CA ALA A 82 23.16 0.26 -12.59
C ALA A 82 24.17 -0.72 -11.97
N PRO A 83 24.81 -1.60 -12.77
CA PRO A 83 25.87 -2.47 -12.29
C PRO A 83 26.99 -1.63 -11.66
N GLY A 84 27.16 -1.74 -10.33
CA GLY A 84 28.14 -0.95 -9.56
C GLY A 84 27.54 0.10 -8.62
N ALA A 85 26.30 0.54 -8.83
CA ALA A 85 25.64 1.52 -7.94
C ALA A 85 25.47 0.99 -6.50
N MET A 86 25.22 -0.32 -6.36
CA MET A 86 25.12 -0.99 -5.05
C MET A 86 26.45 -0.94 -4.28
N ARG A 87 27.58 -1.15 -4.98
CA ARG A 87 28.92 -1.14 -4.36
C ARG A 87 29.31 0.27 -3.92
N ALA A 88 29.01 1.28 -4.73
CA ALA A 88 29.25 2.68 -4.38
C ALA A 88 28.39 3.12 -3.17
N ALA A 89 27.12 2.72 -3.13
CA ALA A 89 26.23 3.02 -2.00
C ALA A 89 26.71 2.35 -0.70
N LEU A 90 27.14 1.09 -0.76
CA LEU A 90 27.70 0.37 0.39
C LEU A 90 29.00 1.02 0.89
N ALA A 91 29.90 1.42 -0.02
CA ALA A 91 31.13 2.10 0.36
C ALA A 91 30.86 3.49 1.00
N ALA A 92 29.87 4.23 0.49
CA ALA A 92 29.47 5.51 1.07
C ALA A 92 28.86 5.34 2.48
N PHE A 93 28.03 4.31 2.68
CA PHE A 93 27.46 4.00 3.98
C PHE A 93 28.53 3.58 4.99
N ALA A 94 29.47 2.73 4.59
CA ALA A 94 30.58 2.30 5.45
C ALA A 94 31.43 3.50 5.93
N ARG A 95 31.67 4.50 5.08
CA ARG A 95 32.39 5.72 5.45
C ARG A 95 31.64 6.59 6.47
N LEU A 96 30.31 6.58 6.45
CA LEU A 96 29.49 7.29 7.43
C LEU A 96 29.42 6.58 8.78
N GLN A 97 29.67 5.27 8.81
CA GLN A 97 29.65 4.46 10.03
C GLN A 97 31.02 4.30 10.71
N SER A 98 32.11 4.68 10.04
CA SER A 98 33.43 4.71 10.68
C SER A 98 33.49 5.87 11.68
N PRO A 99 33.60 5.60 13.00
CA PRO A 99 33.79 6.66 13.97
C PRO A 99 35.17 7.29 13.78
N ASP A 100 35.22 8.62 13.75
CA ASP A 100 36.45 9.42 13.67
C ASP A 100 37.38 9.03 14.84
N PRO A 101 38.58 8.46 14.59
CA PRO A 101 39.52 8.16 15.66
C PRO A 101 40.24 9.46 16.04
N ARG A 102 39.68 10.19 17.01
CA ARG A 102 40.38 11.26 17.72
C ARG A 102 41.03 10.74 18.98
#